data_AF-I3EH02-F1
#
_entry.id   AF-I3EH02-F1
#
_cell.length_a   1.000
_cell.length_b   1.000
_cell.length_c   1.000
_cell.angle_alpha   90.00
_cell.angle_beta   90.00
_cell.angle_gamma   90.00
#
_symmetry.space_group_name_H-M   'P 1'
#
loop_
_entity.id
_entity.type
_entity.pdbx_description
1 polymer ?
#
loop_
_entity_poly.entity_id
_entity_poly.type
_entity_poly.pdbx_seq_one_letter_code
_entity_poly.pdbx_strand_id
1 'polypeptide(L)' 'MYKELLNCINKTITIAVKHNEVTEITGELLGIDEHLNIIIRSNQNITLYYTRYIIEYILPIHNT' A
#
# COMPACT_ATOMS: atom_id res chain seq x y z
N MET A 1 2.11 -8.64 -11.40
CA MET A 1 1.30 -8.20 -10.24
C MET A 1 1.86 -8.65 -8.89
N TYR A 2 1.70 -9.89 -8.40
CA TYR A 2 2.17 -10.27 -7.05
C TYR A 2 3.68 -10.09 -6.84
N LYS A 3 4.50 -10.50 -7.83
CA LYS A 3 5.97 -10.32 -7.78
C LYS A 3 6.40 -8.85 -7.73
N GLU A 4 5.70 -7.96 -8.42
CA GLU A 4 6.01 -6.52 -8.41
C GLU A 4 5.70 -5.90 -7.05
N LEU A 5 4.60 -6.34 -6.44
CA LEU A 5 4.18 -5.93 -5.10
C LEU A 5 5.17 -6.41 -4.03
N LEU A 6 5.64 -7.65 -4.11
CA LEU A 6 6.72 -8.15 -3.25
C LEU A 6 8.01 -7.33 -3.38
N ASN A 7 8.35 -6.88 -4.59
CA ASN A 7 9.51 -6.01 -4.82
C ASN A 7 9.35 -4.61 -4.19
N CYS A 8 8.16 -4.26 -3.71
CA CYS A 8 7.88 -3.00 -3.03
C CYS A 8 7.95 -3.11 -1.51
N ILE A 9 8.19 -4.29 -0.93
CA ILE A 9 8.33 -4.44 0.53
C ILE A 9 9.51 -3.59 1.03
N ASN A 10 9.31 -2.91 2.15
CA ASN A 10 10.19 -1.91 2.77
C ASN A 10 10.49 -0.71 1.87
N LYS A 11 9.62 -0.41 0.90
CA LYS A 11 9.68 0.80 0.07
C LYS A 11 8.45 1.67 0.31
N THR A 12 8.62 2.96 0.05
CA THR A 12 7.51 3.89 0.06
C THR A 12 6.63 3.65 -1.17
N ILE A 13 5.33 3.51 -0.94
CA ILE A 13 4.31 3.38 -1.98
C ILE A 13 3.19 4.39 -1.70
N THR A 14 2.45 4.74 -2.74
CA THR A 14 1.15 5.41 -2.63
C THR A 14 0.07 4.42 -3.03
N ILE A 15 -0.99 4.35 -2.24
CA ILE A 15 -2.20 3.58 -2.55
C ILE A 15 -3.37 4.53 -2.69
N ALA A 16 -4.25 4.27 -3.64
CA ALA A 16 -5.58 4.87 -3.65
C ALA A 16 -6.58 3.89 -3.05
N VAL A 17 -7.29 4.35 -2.02
CA VAL A 17 -8.36 3.60 -1.37
C VAL A 17 -9.70 4.27 -1.61
N LYS A 18 -10.69 3.48 -2.02
CA LYS A 18 -12.07 3.91 -2.20
C LYS A 18 -12.87 3.63 -0.93
N HIS A 19 -13.19 4.68 -0.18
CA HIS A 19 -14.10 4.61 0.95
C HIS A 19 -14.98 5.86 0.97
N ASN A 20 -16.19 5.75 0.40
CA ASN A 20 -17.10 6.86 0.03
C ASN A 20 -16.53 7.84 -1.01
N GLU A 21 -15.28 8.25 -0.85
CA GLU A 21 -14.47 9.01 -1.80
C GLU A 21 -13.13 8.28 -2.03
N VAL A 22 -12.40 8.68 -3.07
CA VAL A 22 -11.07 8.14 -3.34
C VAL A 22 -10.04 8.96 -2.57
N THR A 23 -9.28 8.29 -1.70
CA THR A 23 -8.24 8.91 -0.89
C THR A 23 -6.90 8.26 -1.18
N GLU A 24 -5.87 9.07 -1.38
CA GLU A 24 -4.50 8.59 -1.55
C GLU A 24 -3.76 8.54 -0.21
N ILE A 25 -3.03 7.44 0.01
CA ILE A 25 -2.29 7.17 1.24
C ILE A 25 -0.87 6.78 0.87
N THR A 26 0.09 7.55 1.37
CA THR A 26 1.51 7.29 1.15
C THR A 26 2.15 6.75 2.43
N GLY A 27 2.93 5.68 2.29
CA GLY A 27 3.65 5.08 3.41
C GLY A 27 4.56 3.94 2.98
N GLU A 28 5.27 3.37 3.95
CA GLU A 28 6.15 2.21 3.73
C GLU A 28 5.33 0.92 3.68
N LEU A 29 5.47 0.13 2.61
CA LEU A 29 4.86 -1.18 2.52
C LEU A 29 5.62 -2.19 3.39
N LEU A 30 5.01 -2.66 4.46
CA LEU A 30 5.65 -3.61 5.39
C LEU A 30 5.40 -5.06 5.02
N GLY A 31 4.28 -5.35 4.34
CA GLY A 31 3.92 -6.73 4.03
C GLY A 31 2.64 -6.85 3.24
N ILE A 32 2.45 -8.04 2.67
CA ILE A 32 1.29 -8.42 1.88
C ILE A 32 0.89 -9.83 2.32
N ASP A 33 -0.39 -10.05 2.60
CA ASP A 33 -0.89 -11.39 2.94
C ASP A 33 -1.28 -12.21 1.70
N GLU A 34 -1.71 -13.44 1.94
CA GLU A 34 -2.15 -14.38 0.89
C GLU A 34 -3.41 -13.92 0.12
N HIS A 35 -4.16 -12.98 0.67
CA HIS A 35 -5.34 -12.38 0.04
C HIS A 35 -5.02 -11.06 -0.69
N LEU A 36 -3.74 -10.67 -0.74
CA LEU A 36 -3.24 -9.41 -1.28
C LEU A 36 -3.70 -8.17 -0.52
N ASN A 37 -4.05 -8.32 0.76
CA ASN A 37 -4.19 -7.19 1.66
C ASN A 37 -2.80 -6.68 2.03
N ILE A 38 -2.68 -5.39 2.30
CA ILE A 38 -1.39 -4.74 2.49
C ILE A 38 -1.28 -4.14 3.89
N ILE A 39 -0.07 -4.21 4.44
CA ILE A 39 0.30 -3.55 5.68
C ILE A 39 1.15 -2.34 5.31
N ILE A 40 0.69 -1.13 5.62
CA ILE A 40 1.42 0.11 5.39
C ILE A 40 1.73 0.80 6.72
N ARG A 41 2.94 1.34 6.85
CA ARG A 41 3.28 2.30 7.89
C ARG A 41 3.23 3.72 7.32
N SER A 42 2.36 4.56 7.91
CA SER A 42 2.26 5.97 7.53
C SER A 42 3.46 6.78 8.03
N ASN A 43 3.63 7.99 7.50
CA ASN A 43 4.67 8.94 7.94
C ASN A 43 4.53 9.35 9.43
N GLN A 44 3.36 9.14 10.03
CA GLN A 44 3.12 9.36 11.46
C GLN A 44 3.48 8.13 12.32
N ASN A 45 4.16 7.14 11.73
CA ASN A 45 4.53 5.86 12.35
C ASN A 45 3.31 5.01 12.80
N ILE A 46 2.15 5.22 12.18
CA ILE A 46 0.94 4.42 12.41
C ILE A 46 0.94 3.25 11.41
N THR A 47 0.75 2.03 11.91
CA THR A 47 0.63 0.84 11.05
C THR A 47 -0.84 0.57 10.75
N LEU A 48 -1.16 0.47 9.46
CA LEU A 48 -2.51 0.33 8.93
C LEU A 48 -2.57 -0.92 8.06
N TYR A 49 -3.71 -1.60 8.11
CA TYR A 49 -3.99 -2.79 7.32
C TYR A 49 -5.13 -2.48 6.35
N TYR A 50 -4.87 -2.59 5.05
CA TYR A 50 -5.84 -2.29 4.00
C TYR A 50 -6.23 -3.54 3.24
N THR A 51 -7.53 -3.78 3.19
CA THR A 51 -8.10 -4.88 2.44
C THR A 51 -8.02 -4.61 0.93
N ARG A 52 -7.66 -5.61 0.13
CA ARG A 52 -7.58 -5.51 -1.34
C ARG A 52 -8.83 -4.88 -1.97
N TYR A 53 -10.02 -5.19 -1.45
CA TYR A 53 -11.29 -4.76 -2.04
C TYR A 53 -11.51 -3.24 -2.06
N ILE A 54 -10.82 -2.50 -1.18
CA ILE A 54 -10.92 -1.05 -1.15
C ILE A 54 -9.77 -0.37 -1.89
N ILE A 55 -8.76 -1.11 -2.34
CA ILE A 55 -7.59 -0.56 -3.02
C ILE A 55 -7.87 -0.52 -4.52
N GLU A 56 -7.86 0.67 -5.11
CA GLU A 56 -8.03 0.84 -6.55
C GLU A 56 -6.72 0.65 -7.31
N TYR A 57 -5.64 1.23 -6.79
CA TYR A 57 -4.31 1.10 -7.38
C TYR A 57 -3.19 1.26 -6.34
N ILE A 58 -2.00 0.80 -6.72
CA ILE A 58 -0.77 0.94 -5.95
C ILE A 58 0.31 1.49 -6.87
N LEU A 59 0.93 2.59 -6.47
CA LEU A 59 2.03 3.26 -7.16
C LEU A 59 3.30 3.13 -6.32
N PRO A 60 4.33 2.39 -6.78
CA PRO A 60 5.64 2.41 -6.15
C PRO A 60 6.26 3.80 -6.33
N ILE A 61 6.75 4.41 -5.26
CA ILE A 61 7.56 5.61 -5.38
C ILE A 61 8.98 5.16 -5.65
N HIS A 62 9.41 5.22 -6.90
CA HIS A 62 10.81 5.07 -7.23
C HIS A 62 11.56 6.30 -6.73
N ASN A 63 12.31 6.15 -5.65
CA ASN A 63 13.44 7.06 -5.41
C ASN A 63 14.42 6.79 -6.56
N THR A 64 14.42 7.66 -7.57
CA THR A 64 15.54 7.83 -8.50
C THR A 64 16.83 8.08 -7.73
#